data_AF-A0AAW9SGC3-F1
#
_entry.id   AF-A0AAW9SGC3-F1
#
_cell.length_a   1.000
_cell.length_b   1.000
_cell.length_c   1.000
_cell.angle_alpha   90.00
_cell.angle_beta   90.00
_cell.angle_gamma   90.00
#
_symmetry.space_group_name_H-M   'P 1'
#
loop_
_entity.id
_entity.type
_entity.pdbx_description
1 polymer ?
#
loop_
_entity_poly.entity_id
_entity_poly.type
_entity_poly.pdbx_seq_one_letter_code
_entity_poly.pdbx_strand_id
1 'polypeptide(L)'
;MKPSFLNDQGQSILKAALFAAVINGAINGVIQLFLLRAHTPLMLTVDGITNDAHTVFGTAVTLAAVLAMILTVVGHVTLKGPKRRFWPHGLLLTLWHGLLAFGAVVSAAVLWQRFAGSVEVSLLTASAMIGLIAALVAGVITYRTNMASRLQPVPAQ
;
A
#
# COMPACT_ATOMS: atom_id res chain seq x y z
N MET A 1 -9.44 -31.75 15.70
CA MET A 1 -9.23 -31.51 14.25
C MET A 1 -9.62 -30.07 13.94
N LYS A 2 -8.68 -29.22 13.53
CA LYS A 2 -8.99 -27.86 13.06
C LYS A 2 -9.60 -28.01 11.66
N PRO A 3 -10.82 -27.53 11.40
CA PRO A 3 -11.54 -27.91 10.19
C PRO A 3 -10.90 -27.26 8.94
N SER A 4 -10.77 -28.03 7.85
CA SER A 4 -9.99 -27.67 6.65
C SER A 4 -10.46 -26.38 5.98
N PHE A 5 -11.73 -26.00 6.15
CA PHE A 5 -12.31 -24.78 5.56
C PHE A 5 -11.61 -23.48 6.01
N LEU A 6 -10.98 -23.46 7.19
CA LEU A 6 -10.23 -22.28 7.66
C LEU A 6 -8.90 -22.12 6.90
N ASN A 7 -8.28 -23.23 6.47
CA ASN A 7 -7.06 -23.20 5.68
C ASN A 7 -7.33 -22.73 4.25
N ASP A 8 -8.44 -23.17 3.66
CA ASP A 8 -8.82 -22.79 2.29
C ASP A 8 -9.14 -21.29 2.18
N GLN A 9 -9.83 -20.73 3.19
CA GLN A 9 -10.11 -19.30 3.24
C GLN A 9 -8.82 -18.47 3.41
N GLY A 10 -7.93 -18.85 4.32
CA GLY A 10 -6.65 -18.16 4.52
C GLY A 10 -5.79 -18.18 3.27
N GLN A 11 -5.72 -19.32 2.58
CA GLN A 11 -5.02 -19.44 1.30
C GLN A 11 -5.64 -18.55 0.21
N SER A 12 -6.97 -18.44 0.14
CA SER A 12 -7.63 -17.55 -0.83
C SER A 12 -7.31 -16.07 -0.57
N ILE A 13 -7.26 -15.65 0.69
CA ILE A 13 -6.94 -14.27 1.08
C ILE A 13 -5.47 -13.97 0.76
N LEU A 14 -4.57 -14.89 1.07
CA LEU A 14 -3.15 -14.75 0.77
C LEU A 14 -2.91 -14.68 -0.74
N LYS A 15 -3.54 -15.57 -1.53
CA LYS A 15 -3.45 -15.53 -3.00
C LYS A 15 -3.93 -14.21 -3.57
N ALA A 16 -5.08 -13.70 -3.09
CA ALA A 16 -5.60 -12.41 -3.51
C ALA A 16 -4.64 -11.25 -3.16
N ALA A 17 -4.04 -11.29 -1.97
CA ALA A 17 -3.07 -10.30 -1.54
C ALA A 17 -1.79 -10.33 -2.39
N LEU A 18 -1.24 -11.51 -2.68
CA LEU A 18 -0.06 -11.67 -3.54
C LEU A 18 -0.34 -11.18 -4.96
N PHE A 19 -1.50 -11.53 -5.52
CA PHE A 19 -1.90 -11.07 -6.84
C PHE A 19 -2.03 -9.55 -6.90
N ALA A 20 -2.69 -8.95 -5.89
CA ALA A 20 -2.78 -7.50 -5.77
C ALA A 20 -1.40 -6.85 -5.64
N ALA A 21 -0.49 -7.42 -4.84
CA ALA A 21 0.88 -6.91 -4.69
C ALA A 21 1.63 -6.86 -6.02
N VAL A 22 1.65 -7.98 -6.76
CA VAL A 22 2.36 -8.08 -8.03
C VAL A 22 1.82 -7.09 -9.06
N ILE A 23 0.50 -7.04 -9.23
CA ILE A 23 -0.13 -6.17 -10.24
C ILE A 23 0.09 -4.70 -9.90
N ASN A 24 -0.18 -4.30 -8.65
CA ASN A 24 -0.02 -2.90 -8.27
C ASN A 24 1.46 -2.49 -8.32
N GLY A 25 2.38 -3.36 -7.92
CA GLY A 25 3.81 -3.08 -8.01
C GLY A 25 4.27 -2.87 -9.45
N ALA A 26 3.88 -3.77 -10.35
CA ALA A 26 4.24 -3.68 -11.77
C ALA A 26 3.65 -2.42 -12.42
N ILE A 27 2.36 -2.18 -12.24
CA ILE A 27 1.67 -1.02 -12.85
C ILE A 27 2.26 0.28 -12.32
N ASN A 28 2.40 0.43 -11.00
CA ASN A 28 2.95 1.66 -10.43
C ASN A 28 4.41 1.84 -10.83
N GLY A 29 5.23 0.78 -10.83
CA GLY A 29 6.61 0.85 -11.32
C GLY A 29 6.70 1.37 -12.76
N VAL A 30 5.88 0.82 -13.67
CA VAL A 30 5.85 1.25 -15.07
C VAL A 30 5.35 2.69 -15.22
N ILE A 31 4.28 3.08 -14.52
CA ILE A 31 3.77 4.46 -14.54
C ILE A 31 4.88 5.45 -14.14
N GLN A 32 5.65 5.11 -13.12
CA GLN A 32 6.73 5.98 -12.64
C GLN A 32 7.90 6.10 -13.62
N LEU A 33 8.13 5.12 -14.51
CA LEU A 33 9.13 5.27 -15.58
C LEU A 33 8.76 6.42 -16.53
N PHE A 34 7.47 6.66 -16.75
CA PHE A 34 7.01 7.75 -17.60
C PHE A 34 6.92 9.07 -16.84
N LEU A 35 6.35 9.06 -15.63
CA LEU A 35 6.14 10.29 -14.85
C LEU A 35 7.45 10.92 -14.37
N LEU A 36 8.45 10.11 -14.00
CA LEU A 36 9.70 10.62 -13.44
C LEU A 36 10.77 10.90 -14.50
N ARG A 37 10.53 10.59 -15.78
CA ARG A 37 11.53 10.73 -16.85
C ARG A 37 12.04 12.17 -17.03
N ALA A 38 11.18 13.16 -16.78
CA ALA A 38 11.54 14.58 -16.88
C ALA A 38 12.28 15.12 -15.64
N HIS A 39 12.44 14.31 -14.60
CA HIS A 39 12.92 14.74 -13.28
C HIS A 39 14.28 14.12 -12.91
N THR A 40 15.04 13.60 -13.89
CA THR A 40 16.36 13.01 -13.66
C THR A 40 17.47 14.06 -13.63
N PRO A 41 18.44 14.00 -12.70
CA PRO A 41 18.63 12.96 -11.66
C PRO A 41 17.65 13.09 -10.49
N LEU A 42 17.24 11.95 -9.92
CA LEU A 42 16.23 11.88 -8.84
C LEU A 42 16.90 11.68 -7.49
N MET A 43 16.51 12.50 -6.52
CA MET A 43 16.92 12.29 -5.12
C MET A 43 16.00 11.28 -4.46
N LEU A 44 16.58 10.34 -3.70
CA LEU A 44 15.82 9.41 -2.87
C LEU A 44 15.01 10.15 -1.81
N THR A 45 15.73 10.95 -1.03
CA THR A 45 15.26 11.83 0.03
C THR A 45 16.07 13.11 -0.06
N VAL A 46 15.57 14.17 0.58
CA VAL A 46 16.24 15.47 0.66
C VAL A 46 16.12 15.98 2.09
N ASP A 47 17.18 16.64 2.56
CA ASP A 47 17.17 17.30 3.86
C ASP A 47 16.50 18.65 3.72
N GLY A 48 15.26 18.77 4.18
CA GLY A 48 14.51 20.03 4.11
C GLY A 48 13.08 19.88 4.58
N ILE A 49 12.67 20.73 5.52
CA ILE A 49 11.27 20.81 6.00
C ILE A 49 10.35 21.45 4.94
N THR A 50 10.90 22.31 4.08
CA THR A 50 10.20 23.09 3.04
C THR A 50 10.89 22.94 1.69
N ASN A 51 11.24 21.71 1.28
CA ASN A 51 11.83 21.50 -0.04
C ASN A 51 10.74 21.23 -1.08
N ASP A 52 10.77 21.96 -2.18
CA ASP A 52 9.89 21.76 -3.35
C ASP A 52 10.43 20.66 -4.30
N ALA A 53 11.57 20.04 -3.99
CA ALA A 53 12.17 19.02 -4.83
C ALA A 53 11.35 17.73 -4.87
N HIS A 54 11.14 17.21 -6.08
CA HIS A 54 10.56 15.89 -6.29
C HIS A 54 11.53 14.78 -5.86
N THR A 55 11.13 14.01 -4.84
CA THR A 55 11.91 12.88 -4.34
C THR A 55 11.18 11.55 -4.57
N VAL A 56 11.95 10.46 -4.63
CA VAL A 56 11.42 9.10 -4.76
C VAL A 56 10.52 8.77 -3.57
N PHE A 57 11.00 9.02 -2.34
CA PHE A 57 10.21 8.76 -1.15
C PHE A 57 9.01 9.70 -1.01
N GLY A 58 9.15 10.99 -1.35
CA GLY A 58 8.00 11.93 -1.35
C GLY A 58 6.88 11.46 -2.26
N THR A 59 7.24 10.95 -3.44
CA THR A 59 6.27 10.37 -4.39
C THR A 59 5.67 9.06 -3.86
N ALA A 60 6.50 8.20 -3.26
CA ALA A 60 6.06 6.93 -2.67
C ALA A 60 5.10 7.12 -1.49
N VAL A 61 5.27 8.15 -0.66
CA VAL A 61 4.41 8.47 0.48
C VAL A 61 2.98 8.74 0.03
N THR A 62 2.80 9.68 -0.91
CA THR A 62 1.48 10.02 -1.44
C THR A 62 0.85 8.82 -2.13
N LEU A 63 1.63 8.10 -2.95
CA LEU A 63 1.16 6.90 -3.63
C LEU A 63 0.67 5.84 -2.63
N ALA A 64 1.47 5.53 -1.60
CA ALA A 64 1.14 4.52 -0.61
C ALA A 64 -0.16 4.83 0.13
N ALA A 65 -0.33 6.09 0.57
CA ALA A 65 -1.52 6.53 1.29
C ALA A 65 -2.78 6.42 0.42
N VAL A 66 -2.74 6.96 -0.79
CA VAL A 66 -3.88 6.96 -1.73
C VAL A 66 -4.21 5.54 -2.18
N LEU A 67 -3.19 4.75 -2.53
CA LEU A 67 -3.36 3.36 -2.94
C LEU A 67 -3.99 2.51 -1.84
N ALA A 68 -3.54 2.67 -0.58
CA ALA A 68 -4.11 1.97 0.56
C ALA A 68 -5.60 2.29 0.73
N MET A 69 -6.00 3.56 0.61
CA MET A 69 -7.40 3.94 0.72
C MET A 69 -8.25 3.35 -0.42
N ILE A 70 -7.80 3.51 -1.67
CA ILE A 70 -8.52 2.99 -2.84
C ILE A 70 -8.69 1.48 -2.73
N LEU A 71 -7.63 0.73 -2.43
CA LEU A 71 -7.70 -0.72 -2.32
C LEU A 71 -8.58 -1.18 -1.16
N THR A 72 -8.65 -0.42 -0.07
CA THR A 72 -9.56 -0.74 1.04
C THR A 72 -11.01 -0.58 0.61
N VAL A 73 -11.35 0.54 -0.04
CA VAL A 73 -12.71 0.78 -0.55
C VAL A 73 -13.08 -0.27 -1.58
N VAL A 74 -12.25 -0.45 -2.62
CA VAL A 74 -12.49 -1.41 -3.70
C VAL A 74 -12.59 -2.83 -3.15
N GLY A 75 -11.67 -3.24 -2.29
CA GLY A 75 -11.69 -4.56 -1.65
C GLY A 75 -12.96 -4.80 -0.85
N HIS A 76 -13.41 -3.82 -0.08
CA HIS A 76 -14.63 -3.93 0.71
C HIS A 76 -15.90 -3.99 -0.18
N VAL A 77 -16.02 -3.14 -1.19
CA VAL A 77 -17.22 -3.11 -2.06
C VAL A 77 -17.30 -4.32 -2.98
N THR A 78 -16.16 -4.85 -3.45
CA THR A 78 -16.11 -6.02 -4.36
C THR A 78 -16.15 -7.36 -3.64
N LEU A 79 -15.96 -7.39 -2.32
CA LEU A 79 -16.05 -8.62 -1.54
C LEU A 79 -17.41 -9.28 -1.73
N LYS A 80 -17.39 -10.52 -2.24
CA LYS A 80 -18.54 -11.41 -2.38
C LYS A 80 -18.74 -12.18 -1.07
N GLY A 81 -19.99 -12.27 -0.61
CA GLY A 81 -20.36 -12.95 0.63
C GLY A 81 -20.72 -11.97 1.77
N PRO A 82 -20.96 -12.50 2.98
CA PRO A 82 -21.32 -11.68 4.13
C PRO A 82 -20.19 -10.70 4.47
N LYS A 83 -20.53 -9.41 4.58
CA LYS A 83 -19.58 -8.34 4.92
C LYS A 83 -20.22 -7.32 5.83
N ARG A 84 -19.40 -6.65 6.65
CA ARG A 84 -19.86 -5.56 7.52
C ARG A 84 -20.35 -4.37 6.67
N ARG A 85 -21.28 -3.57 7.19
CA ARG A 85 -21.74 -2.35 6.52
C ARG A 85 -20.58 -1.38 6.34
N PHE A 86 -20.48 -0.76 5.17
CA PHE A 86 -19.40 0.18 4.87
C PHE A 86 -19.41 1.40 5.78
N TRP A 87 -20.57 1.99 6.07
CA TRP A 87 -20.68 3.08 7.04
C TRP A 87 -21.07 2.53 8.43
N PRO A 88 -20.38 2.94 9.52
CA PRO A 88 -19.16 3.76 9.55
C PRO A 88 -17.86 2.95 9.39
N HIS A 89 -17.93 1.62 9.52
CA HIS A 89 -16.76 0.77 9.73
C HIS A 89 -15.76 0.74 8.56
N GLY A 90 -16.22 0.53 7.34
CA GLY A 90 -15.39 0.52 6.13
C GLY A 90 -14.76 1.87 5.84
N LEU A 91 -15.46 2.98 6.14
CA LEU A 91 -14.87 4.32 6.04
C LEU A 91 -13.73 4.53 7.04
N LEU A 92 -13.95 4.19 8.31
CA LEU A 92 -12.91 4.25 9.33
C LEU A 92 -11.71 3.35 8.98
N LEU A 93 -11.97 2.13 8.48
CA LEU A 93 -10.92 1.21 8.04
C LEU A 93 -10.10 1.81 6.90
N THR A 94 -10.75 2.48 5.94
CA THR A 94 -10.11 3.16 4.82
C THR A 94 -9.16 4.24 5.31
N LEU A 95 -9.64 5.13 6.21
CA LEU A 95 -8.82 6.18 6.79
C LEU A 95 -7.64 5.61 7.59
N TRP A 96 -7.87 4.56 8.38
CA TRP A 96 -6.81 3.89 9.13
C TRP A 96 -5.74 3.27 8.22
N HIS A 97 -6.14 2.60 7.15
CA HIS A 97 -5.20 2.05 6.18
C HIS A 97 -4.39 3.14 5.45
N GLY A 98 -5.04 4.24 5.07
CA GLY A 98 -4.35 5.41 4.50
C GLY A 98 -3.30 5.98 5.47
N LEU A 99 -3.70 6.25 6.72
CA LEU A 99 -2.82 6.80 7.75
C LEU A 99 -1.66 5.86 8.10
N LEU A 100 -1.91 4.55 8.20
CA LEU A 100 -0.87 3.57 8.48
C LEU A 100 0.13 3.45 7.33
N ALA A 101 -0.34 3.42 6.08
CA ALA A 101 0.55 3.39 4.91
C ALA A 101 1.38 4.66 4.81
N PHE A 102 0.74 5.82 4.99
CA PHE A 102 1.43 7.12 5.06
C PHE A 102 2.51 7.11 6.15
N GLY A 103 2.13 6.83 7.40
CA GLY A 103 3.04 6.89 8.55
C GLY A 103 4.20 5.90 8.44
N ALA A 104 3.94 4.68 7.93
CA ALA A 104 4.99 3.68 7.73
C ALA A 104 6.01 4.13 6.67
N VAL A 105 5.56 4.64 5.52
CA VAL A 105 6.47 5.07 4.45
C VAL A 105 7.20 6.35 4.83
N VAL A 106 6.54 7.32 5.48
CA VAL A 106 7.19 8.53 6.01
C VAL A 106 8.27 8.16 7.02
N SER A 107 7.96 7.25 7.96
CA SER A 107 8.93 6.81 8.96
C SER A 107 10.13 6.11 8.31
N ALA A 108 9.90 5.26 7.30
CA ALA A 108 10.98 4.66 6.53
C ALA A 108 11.83 5.71 5.80
N ALA A 109 11.22 6.73 5.20
CA ALA A 109 11.92 7.82 4.54
C ALA A 109 12.76 8.67 5.51
N VAL A 110 12.21 9.01 6.68
CA VAL A 110 12.92 9.76 7.73
C VAL A 110 14.10 8.95 8.28
N LEU A 111 13.91 7.66 8.54
CA LEU A 111 14.99 6.79 8.99
C LEU A 111 16.06 6.65 7.91
N TRP A 112 15.67 6.49 6.64
CA TRP A 112 16.62 6.48 5.53
C TRP A 112 17.45 7.76 5.49
N GLN A 113 16.79 8.93 5.48
CA GLN A 113 17.47 10.22 5.46
C GLN A 113 18.43 10.38 6.65
N ARG A 114 18.06 9.90 7.84
CA ARG A 114 18.89 9.97 9.04
C ARG A 114 20.18 9.15 8.93
N PHE A 115 20.14 7.97 8.30
CA PHE A 115 21.28 7.05 8.29
C PHE A 115 22.10 7.08 6.99
N ALA A 116 21.45 7.30 5.85
CA ALA A 116 22.08 7.27 4.52
C ALA A 116 22.18 8.66 3.85
N GLY A 117 21.40 9.64 4.33
CA GLY A 117 21.34 10.98 3.74
C GLY A 117 20.67 11.00 2.35
N SER A 118 20.89 12.10 1.64
CA SER A 118 20.38 12.33 0.29
C SER A 118 21.22 11.55 -0.72
N VAL A 119 20.62 10.57 -1.39
CA VAL A 119 21.29 9.73 -2.39
C VAL A 119 20.64 9.94 -3.75
N GLU A 120 21.45 10.19 -4.78
CA GLU A 120 20.97 10.24 -6.16
C GLU A 120 20.76 8.84 -6.71
N VAL A 121 19.64 8.63 -7.41
CA VAL A 121 19.33 7.35 -8.04
C VAL A 121 18.91 7.52 -9.50
N SER A 122 19.17 6.47 -10.27
CA SER A 122 18.69 6.39 -11.65
C SER A 122 17.16 6.33 -11.70
N LEU A 123 16.59 6.73 -12.84
CA LEU A 123 15.15 6.59 -13.11
C LEU A 123 14.66 5.15 -12.86
N LEU A 124 15.40 4.16 -13.36
CA LEU A 124 15.03 2.76 -13.23
C LEU A 124 15.00 2.32 -11.75
N THR A 125 16.01 2.73 -10.98
CA THR A 125 16.08 2.46 -9.54
C THR A 125 14.92 3.12 -8.80
N ALA A 126 14.64 4.40 -9.07
CA ALA A 126 13.52 5.13 -8.47
C ALA A 126 12.17 4.45 -8.75
N SER A 127 11.90 4.12 -10.02
CA SER A 127 10.67 3.46 -10.43
C SER A 127 10.53 2.06 -9.82
N ALA A 128 11.63 1.29 -9.74
CA ALA A 128 11.65 -0.01 -9.09
C ALA A 128 11.33 0.08 -7.59
N MET A 129 11.89 1.07 -6.89
CA MET A 129 11.62 1.29 -5.46
C MET A 129 10.17 1.68 -5.21
N ILE A 130 9.61 2.58 -6.03
CA ILE A 130 8.21 2.98 -5.89
C ILE A 130 7.27 1.80 -6.21
N GLY A 131 7.58 1.02 -7.25
CA GLY A 131 6.86 -0.21 -7.57
C GLY A 131 6.90 -1.23 -6.42
N LEU A 132 8.06 -1.41 -5.78
CA LEU A 132 8.19 -2.30 -4.63
C LEU A 132 7.35 -1.83 -3.44
N ILE A 133 7.38 -0.52 -3.12
CA ILE A 133 6.55 0.06 -2.05
C ILE A 133 5.07 -0.13 -2.37
N ALA A 134 4.65 0.14 -3.61
CA ALA A 134 3.27 -0.07 -4.05
C ALA A 134 2.85 -1.54 -3.93
N ALA A 135 3.73 -2.48 -4.27
CA ALA A 135 3.48 -3.92 -4.11
C ALA A 135 3.25 -4.30 -2.65
N LEU A 136 4.14 -3.85 -1.76
CA LEU A 136 4.06 -4.14 -0.33
C LEU A 136 2.77 -3.58 0.27
N VAL A 137 2.47 -2.31 -0.01
CA VAL A 137 1.23 -1.66 0.46
C VAL A 137 0.02 -2.40 -0.08
N ALA A 138 -0.05 -2.68 -1.38
CA ALA A 138 -1.18 -3.36 -1.98
C ALA A 138 -1.42 -4.76 -1.40
N GLY A 139 -0.35 -5.53 -1.19
CA GLY A 139 -0.45 -6.85 -0.58
C GLY A 139 -0.97 -6.79 0.86
N VAL A 140 -0.35 -5.97 1.71
CA VAL A 140 -0.74 -5.84 3.12
C VAL A 140 -2.17 -5.34 3.26
N ILE A 141 -2.55 -4.30 2.51
CA ILE A 141 -3.88 -3.70 2.60
C ILE A 141 -4.96 -4.63 2.07
N THR A 142 -4.71 -5.33 0.96
CA THR A 142 -5.65 -6.31 0.42
C THR A 142 -5.86 -7.46 1.40
N TYR A 143 -4.78 -7.97 2.00
CA TYR A 143 -4.86 -9.00 3.03
C TYR A 143 -5.70 -8.53 4.23
N ARG A 144 -5.36 -7.36 4.79
CA ARG A 144 -6.04 -6.81 5.97
C ARG A 144 -7.50 -6.47 5.71
N THR A 145 -7.81 -5.91 4.55
CA THR A 145 -9.19 -5.56 4.16
C THR A 145 -10.05 -6.81 4.04
N ASN A 146 -9.54 -7.85 3.37
CA ASN A 146 -10.26 -9.12 3.21
C ASN A 146 -10.43 -9.84 4.55
N MET A 147 -9.42 -9.82 5.41
CA MET A 147 -9.50 -10.40 6.75
C MET A 147 -10.52 -9.65 7.62
N ALA A 148 -10.42 -8.33 7.71
CA ALA A 148 -11.30 -7.51 8.53
C ALA A 148 -12.77 -7.51 8.05
N SER A 149 -12.99 -7.59 6.74
CA SER A 149 -14.33 -7.54 6.16
C SER A 149 -15.08 -8.89 6.26
N ARG A 150 -14.35 -10.02 6.38
CA ARG A 150 -14.92 -11.38 6.46
C ARG A 150 -15.15 -11.91 7.87
N LEU A 151 -14.51 -11.33 8.90
CA LEU A 151 -14.77 -11.70 10.29
C LEU A 151 -16.15 -11.17 10.73
N GLN A 152 -17.16 -12.04 10.74
CA GLN A 152 -18.41 -11.81 11.45
C GLN A 152 -18.20 -12.01 12.96
N PRO A 153 -18.79 -11.20 13.85
CA PRO A 153 -19.40 -11.78 15.04
C PRO A 153 -20.63 -12.55 14.57
N VAL A 154 -20.67 -13.86 14.82
CA VAL A 154 -21.91 -14.64 14.71
C VAL A 154 -22.94 -13.94 15.61
N PRO A 155 -24.12 -13.52 15.12
CA PRO A 155 -25.15 -13.04 16.01
C PRO A 155 -25.49 -14.18 16.98
N ALA A 156 -25.39 -13.92 18.28
CA ALA A 156 -25.97 -14.82 19.27
C ALA A 156 -27.46 -14.95 18.93
N GLN A 157 -27.87 -16.17 18.55
CA GLN A 157 -29.27 -16.52 18.38
C GLN A 157 -29.94 -16.58 19.75
#